data_AF-F3MJB5-F1
#
_entry.id   AF-F3MJB5-F1
#
_cell.length_a   1.000
_cell.length_b   1.000
_cell.length_c   1.000
_cell.angle_alpha   90.00
_cell.angle_beta   90.00
_cell.angle_gamma   90.00
#
_symmetry.space_group_name_H-M   'P 1'
#
loop_
_entity.id
_entity.type
_entity.pdbx_description
1 polymer ?
#
loop_
_entity_poly.entity_id
_entity_poly.type
_entity_poly.pdbx_seq_one_letter_code
_entity_poly.pdbx_strand_id
1 'polypeptide(L)'
;MSLNFGNIHFSQQPEKVVFLSGSLLKSLGLSSKKSIKLRIGTNTVSAALKPIERSGKHIYLSSGVRNSVNVPRQGPVYIHSPREGELELGPVVGVLSDGPPNPSSPFGARTSYIRQLLREGNKKMFVYAFAPRDINWQRETVHAYMLGSGGGFIRKTVPLPDVVYNRLPSRKTDFSPFTNQLRDRFGKRNIKFFNWAFFNKSDVYSQLDGDLQAGKYLPETYNNPSPERIKDMMERHHFVYYKPSAGSLGLGIYRLTYLPKKGYYARYHGNGGNTLLKFPNFNSLMRMLHAKHGAKLKSYVIQQGIRLIEIDGCPIDFRFHMHKNSRNRWAVVGIGAKKSRTRQRHHAYQERRLADDTGTGALPRFWNQIA
;
A
#
# COMPACT_ATOMS: atom_id res chain seq x y z
N MET A 1 19.87 -19.88 3.92
CA MET A 1 20.24 -19.65 2.51
C MET A 1 20.88 -18.28 2.40
N SER A 2 22.13 -18.19 1.91
CA SER A 2 22.79 -16.90 1.67
C SER A 2 22.26 -16.26 0.38
N LEU A 3 21.52 -15.16 0.51
CA LEU A 3 21.16 -14.32 -0.64
C LEU A 3 22.44 -13.65 -1.17
N ASN A 4 22.83 -13.99 -2.40
CA ASN A 4 23.95 -13.32 -3.06
C ASN A 4 23.45 -12.09 -3.80
N PHE A 5 24.20 -11.00 -3.75
CA PHE A 5 23.94 -9.81 -4.54
C PHE A 5 25.06 -9.68 -5.59
N GLY A 6 24.68 -9.59 -6.86
CA GLY A 6 25.63 -9.63 -7.96
C GLY A 6 25.15 -8.85 -9.18
N ASN A 7 25.98 -8.81 -10.21
CA ASN A 7 25.71 -8.06 -11.44
C ASN A 7 25.54 -9.00 -12.63
N ILE A 8 24.43 -8.81 -13.36
CA ILE A 8 24.16 -9.47 -14.63
C ILE A 8 24.76 -8.67 -15.78
N HIS A 9 25.42 -9.40 -16.68
CA HIS A 9 25.96 -8.93 -17.94
C HIS A 9 25.40 -9.77 -19.09
N PHE A 10 25.42 -9.20 -20.29
CA PHE A 10 24.95 -9.90 -21.48
C PHE A 10 26.12 -10.28 -22.39
N SER A 11 26.05 -11.49 -22.94
CA SER A 11 26.92 -11.99 -24.01
C SER A 11 26.09 -12.22 -25.27
N GLN A 12 26.73 -12.21 -26.44
CA GLN A 12 26.06 -12.38 -27.74
C GLN A 12 25.93 -13.84 -28.19
N GLN A 13 26.64 -14.77 -27.54
CA GLN A 13 26.63 -16.19 -27.90
C GLN A 13 25.21 -16.76 -28.06
N PRO A 14 24.88 -17.41 -29.19
CA PRO A 14 23.54 -17.92 -29.47
C PRO A 14 23.19 -19.16 -28.63
N GLU A 15 24.19 -19.91 -28.17
CA GLU A 15 23.99 -21.11 -27.34
C GLU A 15 23.47 -20.72 -25.96
N LYS A 16 22.81 -21.65 -25.27
CA LYS A 16 22.31 -21.44 -23.91
C LYS A 16 23.45 -21.66 -22.90
N VAL A 17 24.18 -20.60 -22.57
CA VAL A 17 25.31 -20.64 -21.64
C VAL A 17 25.16 -19.55 -20.58
N VAL A 18 25.40 -19.94 -19.33
CA VAL A 18 25.53 -19.04 -18.18
C VAL A 18 26.97 -19.08 -17.71
N PHE A 19 27.62 -17.93 -17.65
CA PHE A 19 28.95 -17.82 -17.05
C PHE A 19 28.85 -17.25 -15.65
N LEU A 20 29.53 -17.86 -14.68
CA LEU A 20 29.58 -17.37 -13.30
C LEU A 20 31.03 -17.14 -12.87
N SER A 21 31.29 -16.01 -12.22
CA SER A 21 32.58 -15.75 -11.56
C SER A 21 32.87 -16.84 -10.52
N GLY A 22 34.14 -17.23 -10.35
CA GLY A 22 34.54 -18.27 -9.39
C GLY A 22 34.03 -18.05 -7.95
N SER A 23 34.03 -16.79 -7.48
CA SER A 23 33.50 -16.45 -6.15
C SER A 23 32.00 -16.76 -6.00
N LEU A 24 31.22 -16.52 -7.07
CA LEU A 24 29.79 -16.76 -7.12
C LEU A 24 29.48 -18.25 -7.21
N LEU A 25 30.22 -19.01 -8.04
CA LEU A 25 30.12 -20.48 -8.12
C LEU A 25 30.28 -21.13 -6.74
N LYS A 26 31.35 -20.76 -6.03
CA LYS A 26 31.63 -21.28 -4.68
C LYS A 26 30.50 -20.92 -3.71
N SER A 27 30.06 -19.67 -3.70
CA SER A 27 28.99 -19.19 -2.80
C SER A 27 27.61 -19.83 -3.06
N LEU A 28 27.39 -20.36 -4.26
CA LEU A 28 26.15 -21.01 -4.66
C LEU A 28 26.24 -22.55 -4.60
N GLY A 29 27.42 -23.12 -4.30
CA GLY A 29 27.63 -24.58 -4.32
C GLY A 29 27.54 -25.19 -5.73
N LEU A 30 27.88 -24.43 -6.77
CA LEU A 30 27.74 -24.85 -8.17
C LEU A 30 29.06 -25.22 -8.85
N SER A 31 30.18 -25.26 -8.12
CA SER A 31 31.52 -25.45 -8.69
C SER A 31 31.72 -26.76 -9.46
N SER A 32 31.00 -27.84 -9.11
CA SER A 32 31.09 -29.13 -9.79
C SER A 32 30.07 -29.33 -10.92
N LYS A 33 29.18 -28.35 -11.15
CA LYS A 33 28.08 -28.47 -12.11
C LYS A 33 28.51 -28.02 -13.50
N LYS A 34 28.14 -28.81 -14.52
CA LYS A 34 28.32 -28.48 -15.93
C LYS A 34 27.09 -27.81 -16.57
N SER A 35 25.94 -27.90 -15.91
CA SER A 35 24.68 -27.31 -16.36
C SER A 35 23.82 -26.92 -15.16
N ILE A 36 22.91 -25.98 -15.40
CA ILE A 36 21.95 -25.49 -14.42
C ILE A 36 20.57 -25.27 -15.04
N LYS A 37 19.56 -25.25 -14.19
CA LYS A 37 18.22 -24.75 -14.50
C LYS A 37 18.09 -23.32 -13.97
N LEU A 38 18.10 -22.35 -14.88
CA LEU A 38 17.99 -20.92 -14.57
C LEU A 38 16.53 -20.47 -14.57
N ARG A 39 16.06 -19.87 -13.48
CA ARG A 39 14.72 -19.28 -13.35
C ARG A 39 14.76 -17.76 -13.17
N ILE A 40 13.87 -17.07 -13.88
CA ILE A 40 13.64 -15.62 -13.75
C ILE A 40 12.14 -15.38 -13.82
N GLY A 41 11.53 -14.92 -12.72
CA GLY A 41 10.07 -14.90 -12.63
C GLY A 41 9.52 -16.31 -12.79
N THR A 42 8.48 -16.50 -13.61
CA THR A 42 7.95 -17.84 -13.89
C THR A 42 8.73 -18.62 -14.95
N ASN A 43 9.59 -17.96 -15.73
CA ASN A 43 10.25 -18.59 -16.87
C ASN A 43 11.51 -19.32 -16.44
N THR A 44 11.77 -20.46 -17.09
CA THR A 44 12.91 -21.32 -16.78
C THR A 44 13.61 -21.80 -18.04
N VAL A 45 14.94 -21.95 -17.98
CA VAL A 45 15.76 -22.50 -19.07
C VAL A 45 16.91 -23.34 -18.53
N SER A 46 17.15 -24.50 -19.15
CA SER A 46 18.37 -25.26 -18.94
C SER A 46 19.51 -24.66 -19.75
N ALA A 47 20.66 -24.45 -19.12
CA ALA A 47 21.83 -23.85 -19.74
C ALA A 47 23.11 -24.54 -19.28
N ALA A 48 24.12 -24.56 -20.16
CA ALA A 48 25.47 -24.96 -19.79
C ALA A 48 26.04 -23.92 -18.80
N LEU A 49 26.74 -24.41 -17.78
CA LEU A 49 27.39 -23.58 -16.78
C LEU A 49 28.90 -23.56 -17.06
N LYS A 50 29.47 -22.36 -17.20
CA LYS A 50 30.91 -22.17 -17.39
C LYS A 50 31.47 -21.20 -16.35
N PRO A 51 32.66 -21.45 -15.79
CA PRO A 51 33.34 -20.44 -14.99
C PRO A 51 33.82 -19.29 -15.88
N ILE A 52 34.00 -18.11 -15.29
CA ILE A 52 34.72 -16.99 -15.90
C ILE A 52 35.71 -16.41 -14.89
N GLU A 53 36.89 -16.04 -15.37
CA GLU A 53 37.92 -15.35 -14.60
C GLU A 53 37.52 -13.88 -14.42
N ARG A 54 36.79 -13.60 -13.35
CA ARG A 54 36.41 -12.24 -12.97
C ARG A 54 36.27 -12.13 -11.46
N SER A 55 36.89 -11.12 -10.87
CA SER A 55 36.74 -10.80 -9.45
C SER A 55 35.32 -10.30 -9.14
N GLY A 56 34.82 -10.59 -7.93
CA GLY A 56 33.47 -10.21 -7.51
C GLY A 56 32.39 -11.19 -7.97
N LYS A 57 31.11 -10.81 -7.78
CA LYS A 57 29.93 -11.66 -8.07
C LYS A 57 29.29 -11.25 -9.38
N HIS A 58 29.64 -11.97 -10.44
CA HIS A 58 29.20 -11.68 -11.80
C HIS A 58 28.58 -12.89 -12.47
N ILE A 59 27.56 -12.61 -13.27
CA ILE A 59 26.90 -13.59 -14.14
C ILE A 59 26.78 -13.02 -15.55
N TYR A 60 27.17 -13.79 -16.55
CA TYR A 60 26.94 -13.46 -17.96
C TYR A 60 25.89 -14.39 -18.55
N LEU A 61 24.90 -13.80 -19.19
CA LEU A 61 23.82 -14.51 -19.86
C LEU A 61 23.99 -14.36 -21.37
N SER A 62 24.14 -15.48 -22.05
CA SER A 62 24.19 -15.55 -23.52
C SER A 62 22.88 -15.09 -24.17
N SER A 63 22.88 -14.80 -25.47
CA SER A 63 21.66 -14.40 -26.18
C SER A 63 20.62 -15.52 -26.19
N GLY A 64 21.05 -16.78 -26.32
CA GLY A 64 20.19 -17.96 -26.21
C GLY A 64 19.46 -18.05 -24.87
N VAL A 65 20.15 -17.79 -23.76
CA VAL A 65 19.52 -17.73 -22.42
C VAL A 65 18.58 -16.54 -22.34
N ARG A 66 19.03 -15.35 -22.72
CA ARG A 66 18.27 -14.10 -22.59
C ARG A 66 16.93 -14.15 -23.31
N ASN A 67 16.92 -14.69 -24.52
CA ASN A 67 15.72 -14.79 -25.35
C ASN A 67 14.78 -15.88 -24.85
N SER A 68 15.30 -16.96 -24.25
CA SER A 68 14.48 -18.05 -23.73
C SER A 68 13.66 -17.67 -22.49
N VAL A 69 14.21 -16.84 -21.61
CA VAL A 69 13.53 -16.41 -20.35
C VAL A 69 13.20 -14.92 -20.30
N ASN A 70 13.32 -14.22 -21.43
CA ASN A 70 13.00 -12.79 -21.58
C ASN A 70 13.67 -11.89 -20.53
N VAL A 71 14.98 -12.03 -20.33
CA VAL A 71 15.70 -11.34 -19.25
C VAL A 71 15.41 -9.82 -19.26
N PRO A 72 14.87 -9.23 -18.17
CA PRO A 72 14.41 -7.84 -18.18
C PRO A 72 15.51 -6.82 -18.48
N ARG A 73 16.67 -6.93 -17.82
CA ARG A 73 17.82 -6.01 -18.00
C ARG A 73 19.12 -6.60 -17.48
N GLN A 74 20.22 -5.94 -17.80
CA GLN A 74 21.51 -6.12 -17.13
C GLN A 74 21.58 -5.29 -15.82
N GLY A 75 22.59 -5.55 -14.99
CA GLY A 75 22.88 -4.81 -13.76
C GLY A 75 22.59 -5.60 -12.47
N PRO A 76 22.40 -4.90 -11.34
CA PRO A 76 22.35 -5.55 -10.03
C PRO A 76 21.05 -6.33 -9.81
N VAL A 77 21.18 -7.50 -9.18
CA VAL A 77 20.07 -8.37 -8.77
C VAL A 77 20.48 -9.29 -7.59
N TYR A 78 19.51 -9.84 -6.86
CA TYR A 78 19.79 -10.99 -6.00
C TYR A 78 19.82 -12.29 -6.79
N ILE A 79 20.69 -13.18 -6.32
CA ILE A 79 21.03 -14.46 -6.91
C ILE A 79 20.97 -15.48 -5.79
N HIS A 80 20.24 -16.56 -5.99
CA HIS A 80 20.24 -17.66 -5.04
C HIS A 80 20.03 -19.00 -5.73
N SER A 81 20.47 -20.07 -5.08
CA SER A 81 20.26 -21.44 -5.51
C SER A 81 19.33 -22.10 -4.50
N PRO A 82 18.03 -22.28 -4.85
CA PRO A 82 17.05 -22.85 -3.92
C PRO A 82 17.26 -24.35 -3.72
N ARG A 83 17.82 -25.02 -4.74
CA ARG A 83 18.11 -26.45 -4.80
C ARG A 83 19.38 -26.65 -5.62
N GLU A 84 20.03 -27.78 -5.42
CA GLU A 84 21.23 -28.13 -6.15
C GLU A 84 20.97 -28.14 -7.67
N GLY A 85 21.80 -27.41 -8.44
CA GLY A 85 21.64 -27.28 -9.89
C GLY A 85 20.57 -26.29 -10.36
N GLU A 86 19.84 -25.65 -9.44
CA GLU A 86 18.90 -24.57 -9.76
C GLU A 86 19.52 -23.20 -9.42
N LEU A 87 19.28 -22.22 -10.30
CA LEU A 87 19.72 -20.85 -10.11
C LEU A 87 18.56 -19.90 -10.35
N GLU A 88 18.32 -18.99 -9.41
CA GLU A 88 17.25 -18.00 -9.51
C GLU A 88 17.80 -16.58 -9.49
N LEU A 89 17.38 -15.77 -10.45
CA LEU A 89 17.70 -14.35 -10.53
C LEU A 89 16.44 -13.54 -10.25
N GLY A 90 16.43 -12.77 -9.16
CA GLY A 90 15.24 -12.06 -8.75
C GLY A 90 15.36 -11.34 -7.41
N PRO A 91 14.23 -11.01 -6.78
CA PRO A 91 12.88 -11.24 -7.29
C PRO A 91 12.61 -10.42 -8.56
N VAL A 92 11.70 -10.91 -9.40
CA VAL A 92 11.01 -10.14 -10.43
C VAL A 92 9.74 -9.57 -9.82
N VAL A 93 9.70 -8.25 -9.69
CA VAL A 93 8.58 -7.51 -9.11
C VAL A 93 7.81 -6.79 -10.20
N GLY A 94 6.54 -7.15 -10.36
CA GLY A 94 5.61 -6.47 -11.26
C GLY A 94 4.74 -5.46 -10.53
N VAL A 95 4.83 -4.17 -10.88
CA VAL A 95 3.96 -3.11 -10.36
C VAL A 95 2.69 -3.02 -11.21
N LEU A 96 1.59 -3.53 -10.68
CA LEU A 96 0.30 -3.54 -11.37
C LEU A 96 -0.42 -2.20 -11.16
N SER A 97 -0.67 -1.44 -12.23
CA SER A 97 -1.44 -0.19 -12.18
C SER A 97 -2.37 -0.12 -13.38
N ASP A 98 -3.43 0.66 -13.30
CA ASP A 98 -4.16 1.09 -14.49
C ASP A 98 -3.42 2.27 -15.14
N GLY A 99 -3.69 2.46 -16.41
CA GLY A 99 -2.97 3.42 -17.21
C GLY A 99 -3.75 3.79 -18.47
N PRO A 100 -3.95 5.08 -18.78
CA PRO A 100 -4.51 5.52 -20.06
C PRO A 100 -3.52 5.23 -21.21
N PRO A 101 -3.93 5.35 -22.49
CA PRO A 101 -3.11 4.98 -23.65
C PRO A 101 -1.96 5.93 -24.00
N ASN A 102 -1.61 6.92 -23.15
CA ASN A 102 -0.54 7.90 -23.47
C ASN A 102 0.86 7.36 -23.13
N PRO A 103 1.78 7.21 -24.11
CA PRO A 103 3.15 6.74 -23.88
C PRO A 103 3.99 7.61 -22.92
N SER A 104 3.76 8.92 -22.89
CA SER A 104 4.50 9.87 -22.03
C SER A 104 4.03 9.85 -20.58
N SER A 105 2.79 9.40 -20.35
CA SER A 105 2.18 9.29 -19.02
C SER A 105 1.38 7.98 -18.89
N PRO A 106 2.08 6.83 -18.94
CA PRO A 106 1.46 5.52 -19.09
C PRO A 106 0.55 5.14 -17.93
N PHE A 107 0.65 5.83 -16.79
CA PHE A 107 -0.15 5.57 -15.58
C PHE A 107 -0.84 6.83 -15.06
N GLY A 108 -1.09 7.82 -15.93
CA GLY A 108 -1.74 9.09 -15.57
C GLY A 108 -1.03 9.79 -14.42
N ALA A 109 -1.80 10.26 -13.42
CA ALA A 109 -1.28 10.96 -12.24
C ALA A 109 -0.29 10.13 -11.39
N ARG A 110 -0.28 8.79 -11.51
CA ARG A 110 0.66 7.91 -10.79
C ARG A 110 1.97 7.70 -11.53
N THR A 111 2.11 8.20 -12.76
CA THR A 111 3.31 7.99 -13.59
C THR A 111 4.60 8.38 -12.85
N SER A 112 4.62 9.53 -12.17
CA SER A 112 5.79 9.98 -11.41
C SER A 112 6.13 9.03 -10.26
N TYR A 113 5.13 8.61 -9.49
CA TYR A 113 5.30 7.66 -8.40
C TYR A 113 5.80 6.30 -8.88
N ILE A 114 5.24 5.76 -9.97
CA ILE A 114 5.68 4.50 -10.56
C ILE A 114 7.12 4.62 -11.08
N ARG A 115 7.47 5.73 -11.73
CA ARG A 115 8.85 6.00 -12.15
C ARG A 115 9.82 5.94 -10.96
N GLN A 116 9.46 6.52 -9.82
CA GLN A 116 10.27 6.46 -8.60
C GLN A 116 10.42 5.01 -8.10
N LEU A 117 9.34 4.23 -8.07
CA LEU A 117 9.40 2.82 -7.70
C LEU A 117 10.33 2.01 -8.61
N LEU A 118 10.23 2.19 -9.92
CA LEU A 118 11.08 1.49 -10.88
C LEU A 118 12.56 1.89 -10.72
N ARG A 119 12.83 3.18 -10.50
CA ARG A 119 14.18 3.70 -10.28
C ARG A 119 14.82 3.08 -9.04
N GLU A 120 14.12 3.07 -7.91
CA GLU A 120 14.64 2.52 -6.66
C GLU A 120 14.75 0.99 -6.71
N GLY A 121 13.75 0.31 -7.27
CA GLY A 121 13.79 -1.14 -7.42
C GLY A 121 14.93 -1.62 -8.32
N ASN A 122 15.23 -0.90 -9.41
CA ASN A 122 16.33 -1.23 -10.33
C ASN A 122 17.71 -1.21 -9.69
N LYS A 123 17.87 -0.66 -8.48
CA LYS A 123 19.13 -0.75 -7.72
C LYS A 123 19.37 -2.13 -7.12
N LYS A 124 18.33 -2.96 -6.96
CA LYS A 124 18.42 -4.23 -6.21
C LYS A 124 17.74 -5.44 -6.86
N MET A 125 16.75 -5.22 -7.73
CA MET A 125 15.89 -6.28 -8.25
C MET A 125 15.43 -5.98 -9.68
N PHE A 126 14.80 -6.97 -10.31
CA PHE A 126 14.06 -6.73 -11.53
C PHE A 126 12.70 -6.13 -11.19
N VAL A 127 12.42 -4.95 -11.74
CA VAL A 127 11.14 -4.29 -11.52
C VAL A 127 10.63 -3.70 -12.83
N TYR A 128 9.34 -3.87 -13.07
CA TYR A 128 8.64 -3.27 -14.20
C TYR A 128 7.20 -2.95 -13.81
N ALA A 129 6.55 -2.07 -14.57
CA ALA A 129 5.15 -1.71 -14.37
C ALA A 129 4.29 -2.14 -15.55
N PHE A 130 3.03 -2.51 -15.30
CA PHE A 130 2.15 -3.00 -16.35
C PHE A 130 0.68 -2.83 -15.96
N ALA A 131 -0.18 -2.79 -16.98
CA ALA A 131 -1.63 -2.88 -16.83
C ALA A 131 -2.12 -4.32 -17.06
N PRO A 132 -3.31 -4.71 -16.56
CA PRO A 132 -3.85 -6.05 -16.79
C PRO A 132 -3.88 -6.49 -18.26
N ARG A 133 -4.14 -5.55 -19.18
CA ARG A 133 -4.16 -5.76 -20.64
C ARG A 133 -2.79 -6.09 -21.24
N ASP A 134 -1.71 -5.79 -20.54
CA ASP A 134 -0.34 -6.02 -21.01
C ASP A 134 0.12 -7.47 -20.83
N ILE A 135 -0.70 -8.30 -20.16
CA ILE A 135 -0.37 -9.68 -19.83
C ILE A 135 -0.78 -10.60 -20.98
N ASN A 136 0.19 -11.33 -21.53
CA ASN A 136 -0.06 -12.46 -22.40
C ASN A 136 -0.01 -13.76 -21.59
N TRP A 137 -1.19 -14.28 -21.25
CA TRP A 137 -1.34 -15.49 -20.44
C TRP A 137 -0.96 -16.79 -21.16
N GLN A 138 -1.03 -16.81 -22.50
CA GLN A 138 -0.65 -17.99 -23.29
C GLN A 138 0.87 -18.12 -23.38
N ARG A 139 1.56 -17.00 -23.60
CA ARG A 139 3.03 -16.97 -23.72
C ARG A 139 3.73 -16.74 -22.39
N GLU A 140 2.98 -16.60 -21.31
CA GLU A 140 3.49 -16.30 -19.96
C GLU A 140 4.46 -15.11 -19.92
N THR A 141 4.05 -14.02 -20.56
CA THR A 141 4.85 -12.80 -20.66
C THR A 141 4.03 -11.55 -20.35
N VAL A 142 4.73 -10.47 -20.02
CA VAL A 142 4.15 -9.14 -19.88
C VAL A 142 4.86 -8.23 -20.87
N HIS A 143 4.09 -7.47 -21.65
CA HIS A 143 4.65 -6.34 -22.39
C HIS A 143 4.70 -5.15 -21.42
N ALA A 144 5.82 -4.96 -20.73
CA ALA A 144 5.88 -4.10 -19.55
C ALA A 144 6.55 -2.75 -19.84
N TYR A 145 6.20 -1.76 -19.01
CA TYR A 145 6.91 -0.49 -18.91
C TYR A 145 8.13 -0.62 -17.98
N MET A 146 9.31 -0.26 -18.50
CA MET A 146 10.58 -0.21 -17.79
C MET A 146 11.20 1.18 -17.92
N LEU A 147 12.24 1.48 -17.15
CA LEU A 147 13.03 2.70 -17.34
C LEU A 147 14.21 2.42 -18.27
N GLY A 148 14.34 3.22 -19.33
CA GLY A 148 15.53 3.27 -20.16
C GLY A 148 16.68 4.01 -19.46
N SER A 149 17.86 4.04 -20.10
CA SER A 149 19.06 4.72 -19.59
C SER A 149 18.83 6.20 -19.30
N GLY A 150 18.07 6.91 -20.15
CA GLY A 150 17.67 8.30 -19.95
C GLY A 150 16.55 8.52 -18.93
N GLY A 151 16.10 7.48 -18.21
CA GLY A 151 15.05 7.56 -17.21
C GLY A 151 13.62 7.71 -17.75
N GLY A 152 13.44 7.72 -19.08
CA GLY A 152 12.16 7.62 -19.77
C GLY A 152 11.57 6.21 -19.72
N PHE A 153 10.27 6.09 -19.95
CA PHE A 153 9.62 4.78 -20.05
C PHE A 153 9.90 4.13 -21.40
N ILE A 154 10.26 2.85 -21.38
CA ILE A 154 10.39 2.00 -22.56
C ILE A 154 9.49 0.77 -22.40
N ARG A 155 9.07 0.19 -23.53
CA ARG A 155 8.27 -1.05 -23.54
C ARG A 155 9.15 -2.25 -23.86
N LYS A 156 9.03 -3.32 -23.07
CA LYS A 156 9.79 -4.56 -23.29
C LYS A 156 8.96 -5.77 -22.89
N THR A 157 9.06 -6.85 -23.65
CA THR A 157 8.50 -8.14 -23.28
C THR A 157 9.40 -8.82 -22.25
N VAL A 158 8.81 -9.18 -21.11
CA VAL A 158 9.49 -9.73 -19.91
C VAL A 158 8.70 -10.94 -19.38
N PRO A 159 9.28 -11.84 -18.57
CA PRO A 159 8.54 -12.95 -17.98
C PRO A 159 7.49 -12.44 -17.00
N LEU A 160 6.48 -13.26 -16.68
CA LEU A 160 5.60 -12.99 -15.53
C LEU A 160 6.44 -12.87 -14.25
N PRO A 161 6.02 -12.04 -13.28
CA PRO A 161 6.83 -11.74 -12.11
C PRO A 161 6.76 -12.85 -11.06
N ASP A 162 7.71 -12.87 -10.12
CA ASP A 162 7.61 -13.68 -8.90
C ASP A 162 6.53 -13.13 -7.96
N VAL A 163 6.41 -11.80 -7.95
CA VAL A 163 5.50 -11.07 -7.08
C VAL A 163 4.89 -9.86 -7.79
N VAL A 164 3.59 -9.69 -7.63
CA VAL A 164 2.84 -8.52 -8.08
C VAL A 164 2.60 -7.58 -6.90
N TYR A 165 3.04 -6.34 -7.07
CA TYR A 165 2.70 -5.22 -6.21
C TYR A 165 1.46 -4.51 -6.76
N ASN A 166 0.31 -4.69 -6.09
CA ASN A 166 -0.95 -4.08 -6.53
C ASN A 166 -1.00 -2.58 -6.25
N ARG A 167 -1.16 -1.78 -7.30
CA ARG A 167 -1.32 -0.32 -7.29
C ARG A 167 -2.50 0.16 -8.14
N LEU A 168 -3.48 -0.72 -8.39
CA LEU A 168 -4.75 -0.32 -8.99
C LEU A 168 -5.44 0.73 -8.08
N PRO A 169 -6.03 1.79 -8.64
CA PRO A 169 -6.45 2.96 -7.87
C PRO A 169 -7.82 2.84 -7.21
N SER A 170 -8.61 1.82 -7.53
CA SER A 170 -10.03 1.83 -7.20
C SER A 170 -10.42 0.76 -6.16
N ARG A 171 -10.93 1.24 -5.03
CA ARG A 171 -11.60 0.45 -3.99
C ARG A 171 -12.83 -0.31 -4.49
N LYS A 172 -13.51 0.24 -5.51
CA LYS A 172 -14.71 -0.37 -6.10
C LYS A 172 -14.39 -1.53 -7.04
N THR A 173 -13.13 -1.65 -7.48
CA THR A 173 -12.69 -2.68 -8.43
C THR A 173 -11.95 -3.83 -7.78
N ASP A 174 -11.52 -3.70 -6.52
CA ASP A 174 -10.78 -4.76 -5.82
C ASP A 174 -11.57 -6.08 -5.74
N PHE A 175 -12.91 -6.00 -5.66
CA PHE A 175 -13.83 -7.14 -5.63
C PHE A 175 -14.56 -7.38 -6.96
N SER A 176 -14.16 -6.71 -8.05
CA SER A 176 -14.79 -6.99 -9.34
C SER A 176 -14.46 -8.42 -9.80
N PRO A 177 -15.36 -9.09 -10.55
CA PRO A 177 -15.08 -10.41 -11.12
C PRO A 177 -13.77 -10.45 -11.90
N PHE A 178 -13.45 -9.35 -12.60
CA PHE A 178 -12.20 -9.18 -13.34
C PHE A 178 -10.96 -9.24 -12.44
N THR A 179 -10.95 -8.48 -11.34
CA THR A 179 -9.81 -8.46 -10.41
C THR A 179 -9.63 -9.80 -9.69
N ASN A 180 -10.75 -10.46 -9.33
CA ASN A 180 -10.72 -11.81 -8.75
C ASN A 180 -10.14 -12.82 -9.74
N GLN A 181 -10.59 -12.80 -11.00
CA GLN A 181 -10.05 -13.67 -12.05
C GLN A 181 -8.56 -13.42 -12.29
N LEU A 182 -8.14 -12.15 -12.31
CA LEU A 182 -6.74 -11.76 -12.44
C LEU A 182 -5.88 -12.34 -11.30
N ARG A 183 -6.36 -12.22 -10.07
CA ARG A 183 -5.71 -12.80 -8.88
C ARG A 183 -5.60 -14.31 -8.98
N ASP A 184 -6.68 -14.99 -9.34
CA ASP A 184 -6.69 -16.45 -9.42
C ASP A 184 -5.72 -16.95 -10.50
N ARG A 185 -5.60 -16.21 -11.62
CA ARG A 185 -4.61 -16.50 -12.66
C ARG A 185 -3.16 -16.34 -12.20
N PHE A 186 -2.87 -15.35 -11.35
CA PHE A 186 -1.57 -15.22 -10.71
C PHE A 186 -1.33 -16.34 -9.68
N GLY A 187 -2.32 -16.62 -8.83
CA GLY A 187 -2.26 -17.66 -7.81
C GLY A 187 -1.99 -19.06 -8.38
N LYS A 188 -2.66 -19.43 -9.48
CA LYS A 188 -2.43 -20.68 -10.22
C LYS A 188 -0.99 -20.83 -10.76
N ARG A 189 -0.26 -19.72 -10.91
CA ARG A 189 1.15 -19.68 -11.33
C ARG A 189 2.12 -19.49 -10.16
N ASN A 190 1.62 -19.61 -8.93
CA ASN A 190 2.37 -19.36 -7.69
C ASN A 190 2.97 -17.94 -7.60
N ILE A 191 2.40 -16.98 -8.34
CA ILE A 191 2.82 -15.58 -8.32
C ILE A 191 2.19 -14.93 -7.10
N LYS A 192 3.03 -14.41 -6.20
CA LYS A 192 2.54 -13.78 -4.96
C LYS A 192 1.92 -12.42 -5.28
N PHE A 193 0.81 -12.09 -4.63
CA PHE A 193 0.09 -10.83 -4.86
C PHE A 193 -0.05 -10.11 -3.51
N PHE A 194 0.52 -8.91 -3.36
CA PHE A 194 0.46 -8.17 -2.10
C PHE A 194 -0.13 -6.77 -2.26
N ASN A 195 -0.70 -6.25 -1.16
CA ASN A 195 -1.59 -5.09 -1.09
C ASN A 195 -2.89 -5.28 -1.89
N TRP A 196 -3.56 -6.41 -1.65
CA TRP A 196 -4.63 -6.92 -2.51
C TRP A 196 -5.89 -6.07 -2.53
N ALA A 197 -6.29 -5.45 -1.43
CA ALA A 197 -7.42 -4.54 -1.39
C ALA A 197 -7.17 -3.37 -0.46
N PHE A 198 -7.93 -2.31 -0.69
CA PHE A 198 -8.12 -1.28 0.30
C PHE A 198 -8.94 -1.81 1.46
N PHE A 199 -8.49 -1.52 2.68
CA PHE A 199 -9.26 -1.77 3.88
C PHE A 199 -10.58 -1.01 3.86
N ASN A 200 -11.68 -1.71 4.11
CA ASN A 200 -12.93 -1.10 4.51
C ASN A 200 -12.93 -0.89 6.03
N LYS A 201 -13.40 0.28 6.48
CA LYS A 201 -13.36 0.66 7.89
C LYS A 201 -14.21 -0.25 8.76
N SER A 202 -15.39 -0.67 8.27
CA SER A 202 -16.27 -1.61 8.97
C SER A 202 -15.58 -2.96 9.18
N ASP A 203 -14.91 -3.45 8.13
CA ASP A 203 -14.34 -4.79 8.10
C ASP A 203 -13.09 -4.86 8.99
N VAL A 204 -12.28 -3.79 9.01
CA VAL A 204 -11.16 -3.67 9.95
C VAL A 204 -11.67 -3.62 11.38
N TYR A 205 -12.73 -2.85 11.64
CA TYR A 205 -13.30 -2.80 12.98
C TYR A 205 -13.79 -4.19 13.41
N SER A 206 -14.62 -4.86 12.60
CA SER A 206 -15.17 -6.18 12.95
C SER A 206 -14.11 -7.27 13.09
N GLN A 207 -12.95 -7.14 12.44
CA GLN A 207 -11.84 -8.09 12.60
C GLN A 207 -11.04 -7.85 13.89
N LEU A 208 -11.03 -6.62 14.40
CA LEU A 208 -10.32 -6.25 15.62
C LEU A 208 -11.25 -6.27 16.85
N ASP A 209 -12.55 -6.09 16.63
CA ASP A 209 -13.60 -6.19 17.63
C ASP A 209 -13.68 -7.65 18.11
N GLY A 210 -13.41 -7.87 19.39
CA GLY A 210 -13.26 -9.21 19.98
C GLY A 210 -11.81 -9.67 20.19
N ASP A 211 -10.81 -8.98 19.65
CA ASP A 211 -9.41 -9.20 20.06
C ASP A 211 -9.16 -8.51 21.41
N LEU A 212 -8.74 -9.28 22.42
CA LEU A 212 -8.56 -8.80 23.79
C LEU A 212 -7.50 -7.69 23.92
N GLN A 213 -6.49 -7.67 23.04
CA GLN A 213 -5.41 -6.69 23.09
C GLN A 213 -5.71 -5.45 22.25
N ALA A 214 -6.34 -5.60 21.09
CA ALA A 214 -6.68 -4.50 20.19
C ALA A 214 -7.98 -3.81 20.60
N GLY A 215 -8.99 -4.57 21.03
CA GLY A 215 -10.34 -4.07 21.33
C GLY A 215 -10.38 -2.93 22.33
N LYS A 216 -9.52 -2.97 23.36
CA LYS A 216 -9.40 -1.90 24.37
C LYS A 216 -8.94 -0.54 23.81
N TYR A 217 -8.34 -0.53 22.62
CA TYR A 217 -7.90 0.68 21.94
C TYR A 217 -8.82 1.10 20.78
N LEU A 218 -9.88 0.33 20.51
CA LEU A 218 -10.84 0.66 19.46
C LEU A 218 -11.87 1.65 19.99
N PRO A 219 -12.13 2.76 19.26
CA PRO A 219 -13.24 3.64 19.59
C PRO A 219 -14.57 2.93 19.29
N GLU A 220 -15.55 3.07 20.18
CA GLU A 220 -16.89 2.49 19.98
C GLU A 220 -17.44 2.89 18.60
N THR A 221 -17.83 1.91 17.79
CA THR A 221 -18.19 2.11 16.38
C THR A 221 -19.41 1.27 15.99
N TYR A 222 -20.39 1.87 15.29
CA TYR A 222 -21.54 1.14 14.73
C TYR A 222 -21.72 1.44 13.24
N ASN A 223 -21.92 0.38 12.46
CA ASN A 223 -22.23 0.46 11.04
C ASN A 223 -23.74 0.67 10.85
N ASN A 224 -24.13 1.47 9.85
CA ASN A 224 -25.52 1.78 9.53
C ASN A 224 -26.38 2.07 10.79
N PRO A 225 -25.95 3.02 11.64
CA PRO A 225 -26.60 3.25 12.92
C PRO A 225 -28.02 3.78 12.73
N SER A 226 -28.94 3.35 13.59
CA SER A 226 -30.27 3.97 13.68
C SER A 226 -30.17 5.40 14.24
N PRO A 227 -31.16 6.28 14.00
CA PRO A 227 -31.19 7.61 14.60
C PRO A 227 -31.05 7.58 16.14
N GLU A 228 -31.67 6.60 16.80
CA GLU A 228 -31.61 6.42 18.26
C GLU A 228 -30.17 6.11 18.70
N ARG A 229 -29.48 5.22 17.97
CA ARG A 229 -28.07 4.92 18.23
C ARG A 229 -27.18 6.13 18.04
N ILE A 230 -27.43 6.94 17.00
CA ILE A 230 -26.69 8.18 16.77
C ILE A 230 -26.86 9.12 17.96
N LYS A 231 -28.11 9.32 18.41
CA LYS A 231 -28.43 10.19 19.55
C LYS A 231 -27.74 9.70 20.83
N ASP A 232 -27.89 8.43 21.16
CA ASP A 232 -27.25 7.78 22.31
C ASP A 232 -25.73 8.01 22.34
N MET A 233 -25.04 7.73 21.24
CA MET A 233 -23.60 7.94 21.16
C MET A 233 -23.20 9.42 21.29
N MET A 234 -23.97 10.34 20.73
CA MET A 234 -23.72 11.77 20.89
C MET A 234 -23.88 12.21 22.34
N GLU A 235 -24.85 11.65 23.06
CA GLU A 235 -25.11 11.98 24.46
C GLU A 235 -24.03 11.43 25.38
N ARG A 236 -23.64 10.16 25.20
CA ARG A 236 -22.60 9.50 26.01
C ARG A 236 -21.19 10.04 25.75
N HIS A 237 -20.82 10.26 24.48
CA HIS A 237 -19.45 10.66 24.11
C HIS A 237 -19.26 12.15 23.92
N HIS A 238 -20.35 12.93 23.90
CA HIS A 238 -20.42 14.37 23.61
C HIS A 238 -19.95 14.79 22.21
N PHE A 239 -19.08 14.04 21.56
CA PHE A 239 -18.81 14.18 20.14
C PHE A 239 -18.47 12.85 19.48
N VAL A 240 -18.88 12.73 18.22
CA VAL A 240 -18.73 11.53 17.40
C VAL A 240 -18.36 11.92 15.98
N TYR A 241 -17.73 11.01 15.26
CA TYR A 241 -17.55 11.11 13.83
C TYR A 241 -18.58 10.27 13.11
N TYR A 242 -19.31 10.89 12.19
CA TYR A 242 -20.23 10.23 11.28
C TYR A 242 -19.68 10.30 9.86
N LYS A 243 -19.31 9.15 9.29
CA LYS A 243 -18.48 9.06 8.10
C LYS A 243 -18.93 7.94 7.15
N PRO A 244 -18.77 8.08 5.82
CA PRO A 244 -19.00 6.98 4.89
C PRO A 244 -18.06 5.81 5.16
N SER A 245 -18.57 4.57 5.11
CA SER A 245 -17.80 3.33 5.27
C SER A 245 -16.63 3.29 4.27
N ALA A 246 -16.93 3.49 2.98
CA ALA A 246 -15.97 3.38 1.87
C ALA A 246 -15.30 4.72 1.45
N GLY A 247 -15.38 5.79 2.26
CA GLY A 247 -14.86 7.11 1.90
C GLY A 247 -13.32 7.25 1.93
N SER A 248 -12.77 8.13 1.08
CA SER A 248 -11.35 8.55 1.04
C SER A 248 -11.22 10.07 1.19
N LEU A 249 -10.00 10.57 1.43
CA LEU A 249 -9.65 12.00 1.47
C LEU A 249 -10.40 12.86 2.51
N GLY A 250 -11.12 12.25 3.45
CA GLY A 250 -11.91 12.98 4.45
C GLY A 250 -13.24 13.52 3.94
N LEU A 251 -13.64 13.18 2.70
CA LEU A 251 -14.88 13.64 2.11
C LEU A 251 -16.10 12.99 2.79
N GLY A 252 -17.12 13.81 3.06
CA GLY A 252 -18.37 13.36 3.68
C GLY A 252 -18.28 13.06 5.18
N ILE A 253 -17.18 13.42 5.85
CA ILE A 253 -17.05 13.25 7.30
C ILE A 253 -17.72 14.41 8.03
N TYR A 254 -18.57 14.05 9.00
CA TYR A 254 -19.18 14.95 9.96
C TYR A 254 -18.59 14.70 11.34
N ARG A 255 -18.19 15.78 12.02
CA ARG A 255 -18.04 15.78 13.49
C ARG A 255 -19.36 16.26 14.06
N LEU A 256 -20.09 15.37 14.71
CA LEU A 256 -21.32 15.71 15.41
C LEU A 256 -20.99 15.95 16.88
N THR A 257 -21.53 16.99 17.47
CA THR A 257 -21.30 17.33 18.88
C THR A 257 -22.62 17.63 19.55
N TYR A 258 -22.81 17.09 20.76
CA TYR A 258 -23.90 17.43 21.64
C TYR A 258 -23.35 18.15 22.86
N LEU A 259 -23.91 19.31 23.15
CA LEU A 259 -23.60 20.08 24.36
C LEU A 259 -24.89 20.21 25.16
N PRO A 260 -24.95 19.65 26.39
CA PRO A 260 -26.10 19.81 27.26
C PRO A 260 -26.51 21.29 27.36
N LYS A 261 -27.81 21.55 27.24
CA LYS A 261 -28.43 22.90 27.24
C LYS A 261 -28.06 23.83 26.07
N LYS A 262 -27.01 23.54 25.27
CA LYS A 262 -26.62 24.39 24.12
C LYS A 262 -27.05 23.82 22.76
N GLY A 263 -27.32 22.52 22.68
CA GLY A 263 -27.92 21.86 21.52
C GLY A 263 -26.94 20.98 20.75
N TYR A 264 -27.27 20.74 19.48
CA TYR A 264 -26.55 19.82 18.60
C TYR A 264 -25.79 20.59 17.53
N TYR A 265 -24.62 20.08 17.14
CA TYR A 265 -23.74 20.74 16.17
C TYR A 265 -23.26 19.74 15.13
N ALA A 266 -23.14 20.19 13.88
CA ALA A 266 -22.49 19.45 12.81
C ALA A 266 -21.37 20.29 12.21
N ARG A 267 -20.14 19.77 12.25
CA ARG A 267 -18.99 20.33 11.56
C ARG A 267 -18.55 19.41 10.42
N TYR A 268 -18.38 19.95 9.22
CA TYR A 268 -17.91 19.18 8.06
C TYR A 268 -17.17 20.10 7.08
N HIS A 269 -16.38 19.51 6.19
CA HIS A 269 -15.74 20.24 5.09
C HIS A 269 -16.57 20.05 3.81
N GLY A 270 -17.07 21.14 3.24
CA GLY A 270 -17.74 21.17 1.94
C GLY A 270 -16.99 22.02 0.91
N ASN A 271 -17.62 22.26 -0.25
CA ASN A 271 -17.03 23.02 -1.36
C ASN A 271 -16.62 24.46 -0.99
N GLY A 272 -17.30 25.08 -0.01
CA GLY A 272 -16.98 26.41 0.51
C GLY A 272 -16.02 26.42 1.73
N GLY A 273 -15.37 25.30 2.06
CA GLY A 273 -14.50 25.18 3.22
C GLY A 273 -15.15 24.49 4.43
N ASN A 274 -14.68 24.82 5.63
CA ASN A 274 -15.20 24.26 6.87
C ASN A 274 -16.52 24.94 7.27
N THR A 275 -17.57 24.13 7.44
CA THR A 275 -18.89 24.60 7.88
C THR A 275 -19.15 24.12 9.30
N LEU A 276 -19.73 24.98 10.14
CA LEU A 276 -20.29 24.63 11.45
C LEU A 276 -21.75 25.05 11.49
N LEU A 277 -22.65 24.09 11.73
CA LEU A 277 -24.08 24.33 11.87
C LEU A 277 -24.51 24.00 13.29
N LYS A 278 -25.43 24.81 13.84
CA LYS A 278 -26.09 24.59 15.13
C LYS A 278 -27.54 24.17 14.89
N PHE A 279 -28.01 23.25 15.71
CA PHE A 279 -29.35 22.69 15.67
C PHE A 279 -29.95 22.73 17.07
N PRO A 280 -31.20 23.21 17.23
CA PRO A 280 -31.86 23.28 18.54
C PRO A 280 -32.17 21.90 19.11
N ASN A 281 -32.40 20.89 18.26
CA ASN A 281 -32.71 19.52 18.67
C ASN A 281 -32.17 18.48 17.68
N PHE A 282 -32.10 17.22 18.14
CA PHE A 282 -31.58 16.10 17.36
C PHE A 282 -32.33 15.89 16.04
N ASN A 283 -33.66 16.01 16.03
CA ASN A 283 -34.48 15.79 14.85
C ASN A 283 -34.15 16.77 13.71
N SER A 284 -33.87 18.04 14.04
CA SER A 284 -33.46 19.05 13.06
C SER A 284 -32.08 18.76 12.46
N LEU A 285 -31.13 18.24 13.25
CA LEU A 285 -29.83 17.74 12.75
C LEU A 285 -30.03 16.58 11.78
N MET A 286 -30.82 15.57 12.17
CA MET A 286 -31.08 14.40 11.34
C MET A 286 -31.78 14.77 10.04
N ARG A 287 -32.75 15.68 10.06
CA ARG A 287 -33.42 16.18 8.84
C ARG A 287 -32.42 16.78 7.85
N MET A 288 -31.43 17.56 8.32
CA MET A 288 -30.37 18.09 7.46
C MET A 288 -29.51 16.97 6.84
N LEU A 289 -29.10 15.98 7.65
CA LEU A 289 -28.32 14.85 7.15
C LEU A 289 -29.08 14.03 6.10
N HIS A 290 -30.37 13.75 6.35
CA HIS A 290 -31.26 13.06 5.42
C HIS A 290 -31.49 13.87 4.14
N ALA A 291 -31.74 15.16 4.22
CA ALA A 291 -31.91 16.02 3.05
C ALA A 291 -30.65 16.04 2.16
N LYS A 292 -29.46 15.99 2.77
CA LYS A 292 -28.19 16.08 2.04
C LYS A 292 -27.73 14.76 1.44
N HIS A 293 -28.02 13.63 2.07
CA HIS A 293 -27.47 12.31 1.68
C HIS A 293 -28.53 11.26 1.33
N GLY A 294 -29.76 11.41 1.82
CA GLY A 294 -30.85 10.47 1.62
C GLY A 294 -30.47 9.03 1.94
N ALA A 295 -30.76 8.12 1.01
CA ALA A 295 -30.45 6.70 1.13
C ALA A 295 -28.94 6.39 1.31
N LYS A 296 -28.03 7.31 0.93
CA LYS A 296 -26.58 7.09 1.09
C LYS A 296 -26.17 6.98 2.56
N LEU A 297 -26.95 7.49 3.50
CA LEU A 297 -26.71 7.35 4.94
C LEU A 297 -26.65 5.90 5.40
N LYS A 298 -27.31 4.96 4.70
CA LYS A 298 -27.22 3.52 5.00
C LYS A 298 -25.79 2.96 4.93
N SER A 299 -24.89 3.66 4.23
CA SER A 299 -23.49 3.31 4.10
C SER A 299 -22.58 4.03 5.10
N TYR A 300 -23.12 4.78 6.05
CA TYR A 300 -22.34 5.51 7.04
C TYR A 300 -22.08 4.68 8.28
N VAL A 301 -21.02 5.07 8.99
CA VAL A 301 -20.59 4.55 10.26
C VAL A 301 -20.54 5.72 11.25
N ILE A 302 -21.03 5.49 12.45
CA ILE A 302 -20.81 6.39 13.59
C ILE A 302 -19.68 5.82 14.46
N GLN A 303 -18.78 6.68 14.90
CA GLN A 303 -17.64 6.32 15.72
C GLN A 303 -17.43 7.33 16.83
N GLN A 304 -17.12 6.85 18.03
CA GLN A 304 -16.70 7.67 19.17
C GLN A 304 -15.58 8.64 18.76
N GLY A 305 -15.73 9.89 19.17
CA GLY A 305 -14.69 10.89 18.99
C GLY A 305 -13.53 10.68 19.95
N ILE A 306 -12.30 10.68 19.43
CA ILE A 306 -11.08 10.63 20.26
C ILE A 306 -10.57 12.04 20.49
N ARG A 307 -10.33 12.40 21.76
CA ARG A 307 -9.69 13.67 22.12
C ARG A 307 -8.19 13.51 21.87
N LEU A 308 -7.73 14.05 20.75
CA LEU A 308 -6.32 14.02 20.37
C LEU A 308 -5.52 14.97 21.25
N ILE A 309 -4.25 14.63 21.47
CA ILE A 309 -3.29 15.56 22.05
C ILE A 309 -3.14 16.79 21.15
N GLU A 310 -2.80 17.92 21.76
CA GLU A 310 -2.62 19.19 21.05
C GLU A 310 -1.19 19.71 21.24
N ILE A 311 -0.62 20.30 20.18
CA ILE A 311 0.57 21.15 20.27
C ILE A 311 0.18 22.52 19.74
N ASP A 312 0.44 23.58 20.51
CA ASP A 312 0.00 24.95 20.24
C ASP A 312 -1.51 25.09 20.03
N GLY A 313 -2.32 24.28 20.71
CA GLY A 313 -3.78 24.25 20.57
C GLY A 313 -4.27 23.63 19.25
N CYS A 314 -3.41 22.90 18.55
CA CYS A 314 -3.76 22.17 17.33
C CYS A 314 -3.71 20.66 17.59
N PRO A 315 -4.84 19.95 17.40
CA PRO A 315 -4.86 18.49 17.42
C PRO A 315 -3.83 17.86 16.48
N ILE A 316 -3.22 16.77 16.96
CA ILE A 316 -2.25 15.97 16.22
C ILE A 316 -2.68 14.49 16.14
N ASP A 317 -2.64 13.91 14.94
CA ASP A 317 -2.71 12.46 14.73
C ASP A 317 -1.36 11.88 14.28
N PHE A 318 -1.02 10.69 14.77
CA PHE A 318 0.17 9.94 14.35
C PHE A 318 -0.22 8.78 13.44
N ARG A 319 0.61 8.55 12.43
CA ARG A 319 0.47 7.45 11.47
C ARG A 319 1.74 6.65 11.44
N PHE A 320 1.63 5.41 11.90
CA PHE A 320 2.73 4.46 11.90
C PHE A 320 2.73 3.71 10.57
N HIS A 321 3.84 3.81 9.85
CA HIS A 321 4.12 2.96 8.70
C HIS A 321 4.83 1.71 9.22
N MET A 322 4.23 0.55 8.98
CA MET A 322 4.76 -0.74 9.44
C MET A 322 5.09 -1.64 8.26
N HIS A 323 6.26 -2.26 8.27
CA HIS A 323 6.64 -3.31 7.32
C HIS A 323 7.00 -4.58 8.07
N LYS A 324 6.81 -5.73 7.42
CA LYS A 324 7.34 -6.99 7.94
C LYS A 324 8.83 -7.09 7.63
N ASN A 325 9.63 -7.43 8.63
CA ASN A 325 11.06 -7.71 8.45
C ASN A 325 11.31 -9.12 7.90
N SER A 326 12.58 -9.49 7.75
CA SER A 326 12.99 -10.82 7.25
C SER A 326 12.55 -11.99 8.13
N ARG A 327 12.14 -11.73 9.38
CA ARG A 327 11.56 -12.73 10.30
C ARG A 327 10.03 -12.70 10.31
N ASN A 328 9.41 -12.06 9.31
CA ASN A 328 7.96 -11.93 9.18
C ASN A 328 7.29 -11.16 10.36
N ARG A 329 8.05 -10.36 11.11
CA ARG A 329 7.54 -9.54 12.23
C ARG A 329 7.32 -8.10 11.79
N TRP A 330 6.20 -7.50 12.21
CA TRP A 330 5.92 -6.09 11.98
C TRP A 330 6.93 -5.20 12.71
N ALA A 331 7.48 -4.21 12.01
CA ALA A 331 8.39 -3.21 12.51
C ALA A 331 7.99 -1.83 12.02
N VAL A 332 8.11 -0.82 12.87
CA VAL A 332 7.88 0.58 12.51
C VAL A 332 9.01 1.03 11.59
N VAL A 333 8.66 1.51 10.40
CA VAL A 333 9.60 2.05 9.41
C VAL A 333 9.47 3.55 9.23
N GLY A 334 8.44 4.16 9.81
CA GLY A 334 8.24 5.60 9.81
C GLY A 334 7.03 6.01 10.64
N ILE A 335 7.09 7.20 11.20
CA ILE A 335 6.00 7.81 11.95
C ILE A 335 5.72 9.17 11.34
N GLY A 336 4.53 9.36 10.80
CA GLY A 336 4.05 10.64 10.30
C GLY A 336 3.16 11.32 11.33
N ALA A 337 3.49 12.54 11.73
CA ALA A 337 2.60 13.38 12.56
C ALA A 337 1.85 14.37 11.67
N LYS A 338 0.53 14.45 11.82
CA LYS A 338 -0.30 15.43 11.12
C LYS A 338 -0.88 16.41 12.12
N LYS A 339 -0.37 17.65 12.10
CA LYS A 339 -0.90 18.77 12.86
C LYS A 339 -2.03 19.42 12.06
N SER A 340 -3.19 19.60 12.70
CA SER A 340 -4.27 20.41 12.14
C SER A 340 -3.85 21.88 12.00
N ARG A 341 -4.40 22.62 11.02
CA ARG A 341 -4.08 24.05 10.84
C ARG A 341 -4.57 24.87 12.05
N THR A 342 -3.80 25.90 12.40
CA THR A 342 -4.09 26.83 13.50
C THR A 342 -5.52 27.36 13.41
N ARG A 343 -6.27 27.23 14.51
CA ARG A 343 -7.59 27.84 14.65
C ARG A 343 -7.41 29.37 14.58
N GLN A 344 -8.08 30.07 13.68
CA GLN A 344 -8.25 31.52 13.83
C GLN A 344 -8.93 31.78 15.19
N ARG A 345 -8.36 32.71 15.97
CA ARG A 345 -8.61 32.88 17.43
C ARG A 345 -10.09 32.99 17.82
N HIS A 346 -10.98 33.44 16.94
CA HIS A 346 -12.40 33.62 17.23
C HIS A 346 -13.18 32.31 17.50
N HIS A 347 -12.82 31.18 16.89
CA HIS A 347 -13.56 29.91 17.06
C HIS A 347 -13.04 29.05 18.22
N ALA A 348 -11.78 29.23 18.63
CA ALA A 348 -11.19 28.48 19.74
C ALA A 348 -11.68 28.98 21.11
N TYR A 349 -11.98 30.28 21.22
CA TYR A 349 -12.41 30.91 22.46
C TYR A 349 -13.80 30.44 22.92
N GLN A 350 -14.71 30.17 21.98
CA GLN A 350 -16.04 29.65 22.31
C GLN A 350 -16.02 28.21 22.82
N GLU A 351 -15.08 27.36 22.38
CA GLU A 351 -14.96 25.97 22.84
C GLU A 351 -14.21 25.85 24.19
N ARG A 352 -13.20 26.70 24.47
CA ARG A 352 -12.48 26.69 25.78
C ARG A 352 -13.40 27.11 26.93
N ARG A 353 -14.12 28.22 26.76
CA ARG A 353 -15.12 28.69 27.74
C ARG A 353 -16.28 27.70 27.96
N LEU A 354 -16.41 26.72 27.08
CA LEU A 354 -17.44 25.69 27.10
C LEU A 354 -17.00 24.38 27.77
N ALA A 355 -15.70 24.08 27.73
CA ALA A 355 -15.11 22.92 28.39
C ALA A 355 -14.69 23.25 29.83
N ASP A 356 -14.23 24.48 30.08
CA ASP A 356 -13.84 24.94 31.43
C ASP A 356 -15.04 24.99 32.40
N ASP A 357 -16.26 25.22 31.91
CA ASP A 357 -17.52 25.14 32.69
C ASP A 357 -17.92 23.71 33.10
N THR A 358 -17.20 22.67 32.67
CA THR A 358 -17.50 21.25 32.98
C THR A 358 -16.52 20.56 33.93
N GLY A 359 -15.60 21.30 34.55
CA GLY A 359 -14.92 20.85 35.76
C GLY A 359 -14.05 19.59 35.63
N THR A 360 -13.36 19.38 34.50
CA THR A 360 -12.35 18.31 34.38
C THR A 360 -10.98 18.90 34.02
N GLY A 361 -10.37 19.56 35.00
CA GLY A 361 -8.96 19.91 34.99
C GLY A 361 -8.11 18.74 35.48
N ALA A 362 -7.42 18.07 34.57
CA ALA A 362 -6.24 17.27 34.89
C ALA A 362 -5.35 17.18 33.64
N LEU A 363 -4.24 17.92 33.65
CA LEU A 363 -3.08 17.65 32.81
C LEU A 363 -2.42 16.36 33.30
N PRO A 364 -2.03 15.42 32.41
CA PRO A 364 -0.93 14.53 32.72
C PRO A 364 0.33 14.93 31.96
N ARG A 365 1.40 14.89 32.75
CA ARG A 365 2.79 15.16 32.48
C ARG A 365 3.33 14.41 31.24
N PHE A 366 4.29 15.09 30.61
CA PHE A 366 5.20 14.64 29.58
C PHE A 366 5.87 13.28 29.90
N TRP A 367 6.14 12.53 28.83
CA TRP A 367 7.23 11.55 28.61
C TRP A 367 7.54 10.57 29.72
N ASN A 368 7.21 9.30 29.49
CA ASN A 368 8.10 8.17 29.78
C ASN A 368 7.59 6.92 29.03
N GLN A 369 8.54 6.18 28.45
CA GLN A 369 8.40 4.86 27.80
C GLN A 369 7.75 4.90 26.40
N ILE A 370 8.46 4.56 25.33
CA ILE A 370 8.62 3.22 24.70
C ILE A 370 9.61 3.47 23.52
N ALA A 371 10.82 2.92 23.37
CA ALA A 371 11.35 1.55 23.49
C ALA A 371 10.69 0.53 22.56
#